data_AF-A0A3A0BCF1-F1
#
_entry.id   AF-A0A3A0BCF1-F1
#
_cell.length_a   1.000
_cell.length_b   1.000
_cell.length_c   1.000
_cell.angle_alpha   90.00
_cell.angle_beta   90.00
_cell.angle_gamma   90.00
#
_symmetry.space_group_name_H-M   'P 1'
#
loop_
_entity.id
_entity.type
_entity.pdbx_description
1 polymer ?
#
loop_
_entity_poly.entity_id
_entity_poly.type
_entity_poly.pdbx_seq_one_letter_code
_entity_poly.pdbx_strand_id
1 'polypeptide(L)'
;MKLVKLFSLIIFFLVVANVVVANAAVDESVEVKSINAEITNLSNQNIVLKQQIAALGSLTNIQGKVEAMGFVESPQIVSLSSSSVALR
;
A
#
# COMPACT_ATOMS: atom_id res chain seq x y z
N MET A 1 12.26 61.62 6.04
CA MET A 1 11.44 60.96 4.98
C MET A 1 12.11 59.75 4.30
N LYS A 2 13.42 59.77 3.97
CA LYS A 2 14.07 58.65 3.27
C LYS A 2 14.08 57.34 4.08
N LEU A 3 14.34 57.39 5.39
CA LEU A 3 14.30 56.22 6.28
C LEU A 3 12.90 55.59 6.37
N VAL A 4 11.86 56.42 6.51
CA VAL A 4 10.46 55.95 6.58
C VAL A 4 10.06 55.28 5.26
N LYS A 5 10.48 55.82 4.11
CA LYS A 5 10.26 55.19 2.80
C LYS A 5 11.01 53.86 2.67
N LEU A 6 12.24 53.77 3.18
CA LEU A 6 13.02 52.54 3.17
C LEU A 6 12.38 51.44 4.04
N PHE A 7 11.96 51.78 5.27
CA PHE A 7 11.26 50.84 6.12
C PHE A 7 9.90 50.42 5.57
N SER A 8 9.15 51.34 4.97
CA SER A 8 7.89 51.02 4.29
C SER A 8 8.10 50.04 3.13
N LEU A 9 9.20 50.19 2.37
CA LEU A 9 9.55 49.27 1.29
C LEU A 9 9.89 47.87 1.82
N ILE A 10 10.69 47.80 2.88
CA ILE A 10 11.08 46.52 3.52
C ILE A 10 9.85 45.80 4.08
N ILE A 11 8.96 46.52 4.76
CA ILE A 11 7.71 45.95 5.29
C ILE A 11 6.85 45.42 4.15
N PHE A 12 6.73 46.16 3.04
CA PHE A 12 5.97 45.71 1.88
C PHE A 12 6.52 44.39 1.33
N PHE A 13 7.85 44.29 1.14
CA PHE A 13 8.47 43.03 0.71
C PHE A 13 8.28 41.89 1.71
N LEU A 14 8.37 42.16 3.01
CA LEU A 14 8.11 41.15 4.04
C LEU A 14 6.68 40.62 3.98
N VAL A 15 5.70 41.48 3.74
CA VAL A 15 4.28 41.07 3.62
C VAL A 15 4.09 40.16 2.41
N VAL A 16 4.63 40.55 1.25
CA VAL A 16 4.55 39.73 0.03
C VAL A 16 5.23 38.38 0.23
N ALA A 17 6.41 38.36 0.82
CA ALA A 17 7.14 37.11 1.10
C ALA A 17 6.34 36.18 2.02
N ASN A 18 5.70 36.71 3.08
CA ASN A 18 4.86 35.90 3.96
C ASN A 18 3.66 35.29 3.23
N VAL A 19 2.99 36.05 2.36
CA VAL A 19 1.86 35.52 1.58
C VAL A 19 2.31 34.42 0.64
N VAL A 20 3.45 34.58 -0.03
CA VAL A 20 4.01 33.55 -0.92
C VAL A 20 4.34 32.28 -0.15
N VAL A 21 5.03 32.39 0.99
CA VAL A 21 5.39 31.23 1.82
C VAL A 21 4.15 30.55 2.39
N ALA A 22 3.16 31.32 2.85
CA ALA A 22 1.91 30.77 3.37
C ALA A 22 1.15 29.99 2.29
N ASN A 23 1.07 30.52 1.07
CA ASN A 23 0.41 29.83 -0.04
C ASN A 23 1.18 28.57 -0.45
N ALA A 24 2.51 28.64 -0.54
CA ALA A 24 3.34 27.48 -0.85
C ALA A 24 3.20 26.37 0.21
N ALA A 25 3.13 26.71 1.50
CA ALA A 25 2.92 25.75 2.58
C ALA A 25 1.54 25.08 2.51
N VAL A 26 0.51 25.82 2.06
CA VAL A 26 -0.83 25.25 1.82
C VAL A 26 -0.79 24.29 0.64
N ASP A 27 -0.16 24.67 -0.48
CA ASP A 27 -0.02 23.81 -1.66
C ASP A 27 0.74 22.51 -1.33
N GLU A 28 1.87 22.62 -0.62
CA GLU A 28 2.64 21.46 -0.15
C GLU A 28 1.78 20.56 0.77
N SER A 29 0.98 21.14 1.65
CA SER A 29 0.08 20.38 2.52
C SER A 29 -1.00 19.62 1.73
N VAL A 30 -1.50 20.22 0.64
CA VAL A 30 -2.48 19.56 -0.25
C VAL A 30 -1.82 18.43 -1.03
N GLU A 31 -0.62 18.64 -1.56
CA GLU A 31 0.14 17.63 -2.30
C GLU A 31 0.48 16.43 -1.41
N VAL A 32 1.03 16.68 -0.20
CA VAL A 32 1.34 15.64 0.78
C VAL A 32 0.08 14.85 1.18
N LYS A 33 -1.06 15.53 1.32
CA LYS A 33 -2.34 14.86 1.61
C LYS A 33 -2.78 13.96 0.45
N SER A 34 -2.61 14.42 -0.79
CA SER A 34 -2.90 13.63 -1.98
C SER A 34 -2.02 12.37 -2.05
N ILE A 35 -0.71 12.52 -1.84
CA ILE A 35 0.25 11.42 -1.83
C ILE A 35 -0.11 10.40 -0.74
N ASN A 36 -0.44 10.85 0.47
CA ASN A 36 -0.85 9.95 1.56
C ASN A 36 -2.14 9.18 1.25
N ALA A 37 -3.09 9.82 0.56
CA ALA A 37 -4.31 9.15 0.12
C ALA A 37 -4.01 8.06 -0.92
N GLU A 38 -3.11 8.35 -1.86
CA GLU A 38 -2.66 7.40 -2.87
C GLU A 38 -1.92 6.21 -2.26
N ILE A 39 -0.98 6.45 -1.33
CA ILE A 39 -0.28 5.40 -0.58
C ILE A 39 -1.29 4.49 0.13
N THR A 40 -2.28 5.09 0.79
CA THR A 40 -3.33 4.33 1.49
C THR A 40 -4.13 3.47 0.52
N ASN A 41 -4.51 4.02 -0.63
CA ASN A 41 -5.23 3.28 -1.67
C ASN A 41 -4.40 2.09 -2.21
N LEU A 42 -3.13 2.31 -2.55
CA LEU A 42 -2.23 1.26 -3.03
C LEU A 42 -2.00 0.17 -1.97
N SER A 43 -1.86 0.55 -0.71
CA SER A 43 -1.74 -0.39 0.41
C SER A 43 -2.98 -1.29 0.52
N ASN A 44 -4.18 -0.70 0.45
CA ASN A 44 -5.44 -1.45 0.47
C ASN A 44 -5.55 -2.40 -0.72
N GLN A 45 -5.19 -1.96 -1.92
CA GLN A 45 -5.16 -2.82 -3.11
C GLN A 45 -4.19 -4.00 -2.94
N ASN A 46 -3.02 -3.76 -2.35
CA ASN A 46 -2.05 -4.82 -2.08
C ASN A 46 -2.58 -5.87 -1.10
N ILE A 47 -3.28 -5.44 -0.05
CA ILE A 47 -3.92 -6.34 0.92
C ILE A 47 -4.97 -7.22 0.21
N VAL A 48 -5.84 -6.61 -0.61
CA VAL A 48 -6.85 -7.35 -1.37
C VAL A 48 -6.21 -8.35 -2.32
N LEU A 49 -5.17 -7.96 -3.05
CA LEU A 49 -4.44 -8.88 -3.95
C LEU A 49 -3.80 -10.04 -3.19
N LYS A 50 -3.19 -9.78 -2.03
CA LYS A 50 -2.63 -10.84 -1.17
C LYS A 50 -3.71 -11.81 -0.70
N GLN A 51 -4.88 -11.30 -0.31
CA GLN A 51 -6.02 -12.14 0.05
C GLN A 51 -6.51 -12.98 -1.13
N GLN A 52 -6.57 -12.41 -2.33
CA GLN A 52 -6.93 -13.14 -3.55
C GLN A 52 -5.90 -14.23 -3.88
N ILE A 53 -4.61 -13.93 -3.79
CA ILE A 53 -3.54 -14.92 -3.98
C ILE A 53 -3.64 -16.03 -2.95
N ALA A 54 -3.86 -15.70 -1.67
CA ALA A 54 -4.05 -16.69 -0.62
C ALA A 54 -5.29 -17.56 -0.86
N ALA A 55 -6.39 -16.97 -1.33
CA ALA A 55 -7.62 -17.71 -1.64
C ALA A 55 -7.44 -18.64 -2.86
N LEU A 56 -6.79 -18.15 -3.93
CA LEU A 56 -6.52 -18.94 -5.14
C LEU A 56 -5.47 -20.02 -4.91
N GLY A 57 -4.42 -19.70 -4.16
CA GLY A 57 -3.33 -20.62 -3.80
C GLY A 57 -3.63 -21.47 -2.57
N SER A 58 -4.80 -21.34 -1.95
CA SER A 58 -5.20 -22.20 -0.83
C SER A 58 -5.21 -23.65 -1.30
N LEU A 59 -4.64 -24.54 -0.47
CA LEU A 59 -4.57 -25.96 -0.76
C LEU A 59 -5.96 -26.55 -1.07
N THR A 60 -7.01 -26.04 -0.44
CA THR A 60 -8.41 -26.40 -0.73
C THR A 60 -8.83 -26.13 -2.17
N ASN A 61 -8.44 -24.97 -2.73
CA ASN A 61 -8.82 -24.59 -4.08
C ASN A 61 -7.97 -25.34 -5.13
N ILE A 62 -6.71 -25.60 -4.79
CA ILE A 62 -5.82 -26.44 -5.60
C ILE A 62 -6.34 -27.89 -5.61
N GLN A 63 -6.69 -28.45 -4.45
CA GLN A 63 -7.25 -29.79 -4.32
C GLN A 63 -8.51 -29.95 -5.17
N GLY A 64 -9.47 -29.02 -5.06
CA GLY A 64 -10.68 -29.07 -5.89
C GLY A 64 -10.39 -28.99 -7.39
N LYS A 65 -9.37 -28.24 -7.81
CA LYS A 65 -8.92 -28.21 -9.22
C LYS A 65 -8.25 -29.52 -9.65
N VAL A 66 -7.43 -30.12 -8.79
CA VAL A 66 -6.73 -31.39 -9.04
C VAL A 66 -7.76 -32.52 -9.18
N GLU A 67 -8.76 -32.58 -8.30
CA GLU A 67 -9.89 -33.50 -8.40
C GLU A 67 -10.69 -33.29 -9.69
N ALA A 68 -11.01 -32.03 -10.05
CA ALA A 68 -11.73 -31.71 -11.29
C ALA A 68 -10.93 -32.03 -12.56
N MET A 69 -9.60 -32.02 -12.50
CA MET A 69 -8.71 -32.43 -13.59
C MET A 69 -8.56 -33.97 -13.69
N GLY A 70 -9.24 -34.74 -12.84
CA GLY A 70 -9.23 -36.20 -12.86
C GLY A 70 -8.02 -36.82 -12.17
N PHE A 71 -7.21 -36.03 -11.47
CA PHE A 71 -6.18 -36.56 -10.58
C PHE A 71 -6.87 -37.02 -9.28
N VAL A 72 -7.32 -38.27 -9.29
CA VAL A 72 -7.84 -38.93 -8.10
C VAL A 72 -6.66 -39.51 -7.34
N GLU A 73 -6.36 -38.98 -6.15
CA GLU A 73 -5.40 -39.62 -5.25
C GLU A 73 -5.94 -41.01 -4.88
N SER A 74 -5.31 -42.06 -5.42
CA SER A 74 -5.41 -43.37 -4.80
C SER A 74 -4.46 -43.34 -3.61
N PRO A 75 -4.93 -43.34 -2.36
CA PRO A 75 -4.07 -43.23 -1.20
C PRO A 75 -3.13 -44.44 -1.17
N GLN A 76 -1.87 -44.23 -1.57
CA GLN A 76 -0.82 -45.21 -1.37
C GLN A 76 -0.26 -45.02 0.04
N ILE A 77 -0.36 -46.06 0.87
CA ILE A 77 0.28 -46.08 2.17
C ILE A 77 1.79 -46.13 1.94
N VAL A 78 2.44 -44.97 2.03
CA VAL A 78 3.91 -44.88 2.03
C VAL A 78 4.38 -45.02 3.47
N SER A 79 4.92 -46.19 3.79
CA SER A 79 5.55 -46.48 5.07
C SER A 79 6.99 -45.97 5.05
N LEU A 80 7.31 -44.96 5.86
CA LEU A 80 8.68 -44.68 6.24
C LEU A 80 9.09 -45.75 7.25
N SER A 81 10.24 -46.40 7.06
CA SER A 81 10.62 -47.64 7.75
C SER A 81 10.68 -47.59 9.28
N SER A 82 10.44 -46.42 9.89
CA SER A 82 10.37 -46.24 11.34
C SER A 82 9.17 -45.43 11.87
N SER A 83 8.31 -44.85 11.02
CA SER A 83 7.13 -44.10 11.49
C SER A 83 6.03 -44.08 10.43
N SER A 84 4.90 -44.71 10.75
CA SER A 84 3.68 -44.62 9.94
C SER A 84 2.98 -43.30 10.21
N VAL A 85 2.95 -42.39 9.24
CA VAL A 85 2.05 -41.23 9.25
C VAL A 85 1.06 -41.42 8.11
N ALA A 86 -0.22 -41.56 8.46
CA ALA A 86 -1.28 -41.50 7.47
C ALA A 86 -1.41 -40.04 7.00
N LEU A 87 -1.03 -39.77 5.76
CA LEU A 87 -1.34 -38.51 5.10
C LEU A 87 -2.76 -38.61 4.56
N ARG A 88 -3.61 -37.68 5.01
CA ARG A 88 -5.00 -37.50 4.60
C ARG A 88 -5.10 -36.33 3.64
#